data_AF-A0A7K8LLU4-F1
#
_entry.id   AF-A0A7K8LLU4-F1
#
_cell.length_a   1.000
_cell.length_b   1.000
_cell.length_c   1.000
_cell.angle_alpha   90.00
_cell.angle_beta   90.00
_cell.angle_gamma   90.00
#
_symmetry.space_group_name_H-M   'P 1'
#
loop_
_entity.id
_entity.type
_entity.pdbx_description
1 polymer ?
#
loop_
_entity_poly.entity_id
_entity_poly.type
_entity_poly.pdbx_seq_one_letter_code
_entity_poly.pdbx_strand_id
1 'polypeptide(L)'
;SYCETLPIDGPPSFRGQSVKYVYKLTIGCQRVNSPIKLLRVPFRVLVLHGLKDYQFPQDEAVAPSNPFLEEEEGLKKDSRLADLATELLMVATSRRSLHLYNISNTRGKVGTFCIFKTVYKIGEDVIGTFNFSEGDIPCLQFSVSLQTEESIQEEFQRRRGQPVSFSTHARHQEACLHTAQSSFSLPIPLSSTPGFTTNI
;
A
#
# COMPACT_ATOMS: atom_id res chain seq x y z
N SER A 1 -25.88 -20.05 -9.30
CA SER A 1 -24.60 -19.74 -8.64
C SER A 1 -24.88 -18.83 -7.45
N TYR A 2 -24.15 -18.97 -6.34
CA TYR A 2 -24.23 -18.04 -5.21
C TYR A 2 -23.27 -16.87 -5.46
N CYS A 3 -23.74 -15.65 -5.32
CA CYS A 3 -22.94 -14.44 -5.47
C CYS A 3 -23.26 -13.51 -4.30
N GLU A 4 -22.25 -13.09 -3.56
CA GLU A 4 -22.37 -12.15 -2.45
C GLU A 4 -21.22 -11.15 -2.53
N THR A 5 -21.56 -9.87 -2.39
CA THR A 5 -20.59 -8.77 -2.50
C THR A 5 -20.06 -8.43 -1.11
N LEU A 6 -18.74 -8.24 -1.01
CA LEU A 6 -18.12 -7.80 0.24
C LEU A 6 -18.57 -6.37 0.58
N PRO A 7 -18.71 -6.03 1.88
CA PRO A 7 -18.98 -4.66 2.30
C PRO A 7 -17.92 -3.70 1.75
N ILE A 8 -18.35 -2.64 1.08
CA ILE A 8 -17.47 -1.68 0.41
C ILE A 8 -16.66 -0.86 1.43
N ASP A 9 -17.16 -0.74 2.66
CA ASP A 9 -16.54 0.02 3.76
C ASP A 9 -15.75 -0.87 4.74
N GLY A 10 -15.53 -2.14 4.39
CA GLY A 10 -14.70 -3.04 5.19
C GLY A 10 -13.21 -2.65 5.13
N PRO A 11 -12.45 -2.82 6.23
CA PRO A 11 -11.02 -2.55 6.22
C PRO A 11 -10.27 -3.55 5.32
N PRO A 12 -9.12 -3.20 4.74
CA PRO A 12 -8.31 -4.18 4.02
C PRO A 12 -7.84 -5.30 4.96
N SER A 13 -7.46 -6.44 4.38
CA SER A 13 -6.76 -7.48 5.12
C SER A 13 -5.42 -6.94 5.63
N PHE A 14 -5.25 -6.94 6.94
CA PHE A 14 -4.10 -6.37 7.62
C PHE A 14 -3.72 -7.19 8.84
N ARG A 15 -2.42 -7.29 9.10
CA ARG A 15 -1.87 -7.96 10.27
C ARG A 15 -0.80 -7.07 10.90
N GLY A 16 -1.24 -6.24 11.83
CA GLY A 16 -0.39 -5.39 12.65
C GLY A 16 0.04 -6.08 13.94
N GLN A 17 0.68 -5.29 14.80
CA GLN A 17 1.05 -5.65 16.16
C GLN A 17 -0.14 -5.52 17.11
N SER A 18 -0.97 -4.49 16.93
CA SER A 18 -2.10 -4.21 17.81
C SER A 18 -3.41 -4.78 17.26
N VAL A 19 -3.61 -4.71 15.94
CA VAL A 19 -4.86 -5.07 15.26
C VAL A 19 -4.63 -6.05 14.11
N LYS A 20 -5.62 -6.91 13.85
CA LYS A 20 -5.59 -7.91 12.77
C LYS A 20 -6.97 -8.05 12.13
N TYR A 21 -7.07 -7.68 10.86
CA TYR A 21 -8.26 -7.85 10.01
C TYR A 21 -8.08 -9.05 9.08
N VAL A 22 -8.92 -10.09 9.23
CA VAL A 22 -8.88 -11.31 8.40
C VAL A 22 -10.26 -11.65 7.88
N TYR A 23 -10.32 -11.95 6.58
CA TYR A 23 -11.52 -12.41 5.91
C TYR A 23 -11.45 -13.92 5.66
N LYS A 24 -12.56 -14.62 5.96
CA LYS A 24 -12.66 -16.08 5.79
C LYS A 24 -14.07 -16.44 5.31
N LEU A 25 -14.14 -17.21 4.23
CA LEU A 25 -15.38 -17.88 3.82
C LEU A 25 -15.56 -19.14 4.68
N THR A 26 -16.66 -19.23 5.41
CA THR A 26 -16.94 -20.40 6.28
C THR A 26 -18.11 -21.19 5.71
N ILE A 27 -17.85 -22.43 5.27
CA ILE A 27 -18.85 -23.35 4.75
C ILE A 27 -19.18 -24.39 5.82
N GLY A 28 -20.44 -24.45 6.25
CA GLY A 28 -20.92 -25.47 7.17
C GLY A 28 -21.73 -26.53 6.45
N CYS A 29 -21.35 -27.80 6.60
CA CYS A 29 -22.09 -28.94 6.07
C CYS A 29 -22.55 -29.84 7.23
N GLN A 30 -23.81 -30.25 7.22
CA GLN A 30 -24.37 -31.15 8.21
C GLN A 30 -25.02 -32.35 7.54
N ARG A 31 -24.70 -33.54 8.02
CA ARG A 31 -25.45 -34.77 7.72
C ARG A 31 -26.48 -35.00 8.83
N VAL A 32 -27.63 -35.57 8.50
CA VAL A 32 -28.66 -35.98 9.49
C VAL A 32 -27.99 -36.80 10.61
N ASN A 33 -28.31 -36.46 11.86
CA ASN A 33 -27.74 -37.07 13.07
C ASN A 33 -26.22 -36.96 13.21
N SER A 34 -25.57 -36.02 12.52
CA SER A 34 -24.13 -35.74 12.67
C SER A 34 -23.90 -34.28 13.08
N PRO A 35 -22.81 -33.99 13.80
CA PRO A 35 -22.40 -32.62 14.07
C PRO A 35 -22.02 -31.90 12.77
N ILE A 36 -22.20 -30.57 12.76
CA ILE A 36 -21.81 -29.70 11.65
C ILE A 36 -20.28 -29.74 11.48
N LYS A 37 -19.81 -29.94 10.25
CA LYS A 37 -18.40 -29.76 9.88
C LYS A 37 -18.23 -28.42 9.17
N LEU A 38 -17.25 -27.64 9.62
CA LEU A 38 -16.96 -26.30 9.08
C LEU A 38 -15.65 -26.34 8.26
N LEU A 39 -15.71 -25.91 7.00
CA LEU A 39 -14.56 -25.57 6.16
C LEU A 39 -14.36 -24.05 6.21
N ARG A 40 -13.13 -23.58 6.44
CA ARG A 40 -12.79 -22.16 6.50
C ARG A 40 -11.73 -21.83 5.46
N VAL A 41 -12.09 -21.04 4.45
CA VAL A 41 -11.21 -20.63 3.35
C VAL A 41 -10.81 -19.16 3.55
N PRO A 42 -9.54 -18.85 3.89
CA PRO A 42 -9.09 -17.47 4.04
C PRO A 42 -8.88 -16.81 2.67
N PHE A 43 -9.17 -15.51 2.58
CA PHE A 43 -8.86 -14.69 1.41
C PHE A 43 -8.40 -13.29 1.85
N ARG A 44 -7.76 -12.54 0.93
CA ARG A 44 -7.29 -11.17 1.19
C ARG A 44 -8.19 -10.18 0.47
N VAL A 45 -8.50 -9.11 1.19
CA VAL A 45 -9.17 -7.90 0.69
C VAL A 45 -8.12 -6.80 0.62
N LEU A 46 -8.02 -6.11 -0.50
CA LEU A 46 -7.15 -4.96 -0.70
C LEU A 46 -8.02 -3.74 -1.00
N VAL A 47 -7.54 -2.55 -0.63
CA VAL A 47 -8.26 -1.30 -0.86
C VAL A 47 -7.45 -0.43 -1.81
N LEU A 48 -8.15 0.19 -2.76
CA LEU A 48 -7.60 1.24 -3.61
C LEU A 48 -8.29 2.57 -3.27
N HIS A 49 -7.50 3.57 -2.89
CA HIS A 49 -7.99 4.90 -2.57
C HIS A 49 -8.29 5.70 -3.84
N GLY A 50 -9.35 6.52 -3.81
CA GLY A 50 -9.74 7.41 -4.91
C GLY A 50 -10.64 6.77 -5.99
N LEU A 51 -10.96 5.48 -5.88
CA LEU A 51 -11.85 4.80 -6.83
C LEU A 51 -13.31 5.24 -6.69
N LYS A 52 -13.73 5.64 -5.48
CA LYS A 52 -15.11 6.12 -5.21
C LYS A 52 -15.40 7.52 -5.77
N ASP A 53 -14.36 8.35 -5.92
CA ASP A 53 -14.51 9.75 -6.35
C ASP A 53 -14.57 9.90 -7.88
N TYR A 54 -14.21 8.84 -8.61
CA TYR A 54 -14.28 8.83 -10.07
C TYR A 54 -15.73 8.56 -10.50
N GLN A 55 -16.46 9.64 -10.79
CA GLN A 55 -17.69 9.52 -11.55
C GLN A 55 -17.32 8.91 -12.90
N PHE A 56 -17.89 7.75 -13.22
CA PHE A 56 -17.85 7.24 -14.57
C PHE A 56 -18.25 8.40 -15.48
N PRO A 57 -17.43 8.79 -16.47
CA PRO A 57 -17.96 9.52 -17.60
C PRO A 57 -19.17 8.71 -18.04
N GLN A 58 -20.37 9.30 -18.00
CA GLN A 58 -21.40 8.86 -18.91
C GLN A 58 -20.78 9.10 -20.27
N ASP A 59 -20.16 8.06 -20.83
CA ASP A 59 -19.97 7.99 -22.27
C ASP A 59 -21.38 8.07 -22.84
N GLU A 60 -21.84 9.30 -23.11
CA GLU A 60 -22.79 9.53 -24.17
C GLU A 60 -22.26 8.75 -25.37
N ALA A 61 -23.10 7.86 -25.87
CA ALA A 61 -22.76 6.89 -26.89
C ALA A 61 -22.14 7.56 -28.13
N VAL A 62 -20.81 7.49 -28.28
CA VAL A 62 -20.14 7.84 -29.55
C VAL A 62 -19.19 6.74 -30.03
N ALA A 63 -19.11 5.60 -29.34
CA ALA A 63 -18.54 4.42 -29.97
C ALA A 63 -19.58 3.84 -30.93
N PRO A 64 -19.30 3.72 -32.26
CA PRO A 64 -20.24 3.07 -33.17
C PRO A 64 -20.49 1.66 -32.67
N SER A 65 -21.76 1.35 -32.40
CA SER A 65 -22.20 0.03 -31.92
C SER A 65 -21.72 -1.02 -32.91
N ASN A 66 -20.72 -1.81 -32.48
CA ASN A 66 -20.06 -2.76 -33.35
C ASN A 66 -20.97 -4.00 -33.46
N PRO A 67 -21.63 -4.26 -34.60
CA PRO A 67 -22.73 -5.23 -34.70
C PRO A 67 -22.30 -6.70 -34.58
N PHE A 68 -21.00 -6.94 -34.33
CA PHE A 68 -20.41 -8.27 -34.13
C PHE A 68 -20.04 -8.57 -32.67
N LEU A 69 -20.18 -7.61 -31.75
CA LEU A 69 -19.88 -7.80 -30.34
C LEU A 69 -21.19 -7.89 -29.55
N GLU A 70 -21.53 -9.09 -29.09
CA GLU A 70 -22.64 -9.30 -28.16
C GLU A 70 -22.43 -8.44 -26.89
N GLU A 71 -23.48 -7.74 -26.47
CA GLU A 71 -23.48 -6.92 -25.26
C GLU A 71 -23.73 -7.77 -24.02
N GLU A 72 -22.68 -8.42 -23.51
CA GLU A 72 -22.70 -8.94 -22.13
C GLU A 72 -22.57 -7.76 -21.14
N GLU A 73 -23.70 -7.18 -20.75
CA GLU A 73 -23.78 -5.99 -19.89
C GLU A 73 -23.18 -6.18 -18.48
N GLY A 74 -23.06 -7.42 -18.00
CA GLY A 74 -22.52 -7.73 -16.66
C GLY A 74 -20.99 -7.81 -16.58
N LEU A 75 -20.35 -8.48 -17.55
CA LEU A 75 -18.90 -8.72 -17.54
C LEU A 75 -18.09 -7.46 -17.92
N LYS A 76 -18.69 -6.58 -18.73
CA LYS A 76 -18.07 -5.31 -19.17
C LYS A 76 -17.89 -4.33 -18.01
N LYS A 77 -18.75 -4.34 -16.99
CA LYS A 77 -18.67 -3.38 -15.87
C LYS A 77 -17.50 -3.66 -14.94
N ASP A 78 -17.28 -4.92 -14.58
CA ASP A 78 -16.16 -5.33 -13.72
C ASP A 78 -14.81 -5.17 -14.43
N SER A 79 -14.76 -5.47 -15.73
CA SER A 79 -13.57 -5.19 -16.57
C SER A 79 -13.25 -3.70 -16.58
N ARG A 80 -14.24 -2.83 -16.84
CA ARG A 80 -14.05 -1.37 -16.86
C ARG A 80 -13.58 -0.81 -15.52
N LEU A 81 -14.08 -1.37 -14.41
CA LEU A 81 -13.65 -0.99 -13.06
C LEU A 81 -12.18 -1.35 -12.81
N ALA A 82 -11.74 -2.54 -13.24
CA ALA A 82 -10.35 -2.96 -13.11
C ALA A 82 -9.40 -2.14 -14.01
N ASP A 83 -9.85 -1.80 -15.22
CA ASP A 83 -9.09 -0.93 -16.14
C ASP A 83 -8.92 0.47 -15.56
N LEU A 84 -10.01 1.06 -15.04
CA LEU A 84 -9.98 2.35 -14.36
C LEU A 84 -9.09 2.32 -13.10
N ALA A 85 -9.21 1.27 -12.28
CA ALA A 85 -8.36 1.09 -11.10
C ALA A 85 -6.87 1.11 -11.47
N THR A 86 -6.55 0.45 -12.58
CA THR A 86 -5.20 0.38 -13.13
C THR A 86 -4.73 1.74 -13.63
N GLU A 87 -5.58 2.48 -14.34
CA GLU A 87 -5.31 3.84 -14.80
C GLU A 87 -5.06 4.80 -13.64
N LEU A 88 -5.93 4.82 -12.62
CA LEU A 88 -5.78 5.65 -11.43
C LEU A 88 -4.47 5.37 -10.70
N LEU A 89 -4.12 4.08 -10.53
CA LEU A 89 -2.84 3.67 -9.98
C LEU A 89 -1.67 4.18 -10.82
N MET A 90 -1.74 4.07 -12.14
CA MET A 90 -0.69 4.58 -13.04
C MET A 90 -0.55 6.09 -12.94
N VAL A 91 -1.65 6.85 -12.90
CA VAL A 91 -1.64 8.31 -12.76
C VAL A 91 -1.05 8.73 -11.41
N ALA A 92 -1.44 8.08 -10.31
CA ALA A 92 -0.93 8.40 -8.98
C ALA A 92 0.56 8.06 -8.84
N THR A 93 0.98 6.92 -9.41
CA THR A 93 2.35 6.39 -9.26
C THR A 93 3.30 6.80 -10.39
N SER A 94 2.86 7.53 -11.42
CA SER A 94 3.76 8.05 -12.46
C SER A 94 4.34 9.42 -12.11
N ARG A 95 3.68 10.18 -11.22
CA ARG A 95 4.13 11.50 -10.78
C ARG A 95 5.48 11.40 -10.08
N ARG A 96 6.49 12.04 -10.67
CA ARG A 96 7.84 12.16 -10.11
C ARG A 96 8.11 13.61 -9.75
N SER A 97 8.58 13.84 -8.54
CA SER A 97 9.03 15.14 -8.06
C SER A 97 10.24 14.92 -7.17
N LEU A 98 11.31 15.67 -7.42
CA LEU A 98 12.52 15.60 -6.63
C LEU A 98 12.26 16.26 -5.26
N HIS A 99 12.29 15.45 -4.21
CA HIS A 99 12.25 15.91 -2.83
C HIS A 99 13.65 15.83 -2.27
N LEU A 100 14.18 16.97 -1.81
CA LEU A 100 15.54 17.09 -1.29
C LEU A 100 15.49 17.45 0.19
N TYR A 101 16.25 16.69 0.99
CA TYR A 101 16.30 16.79 2.43
C TYR A 101 17.73 17.02 2.88
N ASN A 102 17.94 18.03 3.71
CA ASN A 102 19.26 18.31 4.27
C ASN A 102 19.46 17.51 5.56
N ILE A 103 20.54 16.75 5.62
CA ILE A 103 20.97 16.02 6.81
C ILE A 103 22.08 16.82 7.46
N SER A 104 21.81 17.29 8.68
CA SER A 104 22.76 18.07 9.47
C SER A 104 22.91 17.48 10.88
N ASN A 105 24.05 17.76 11.49
CA ASN A 105 24.35 17.44 12.87
C ASN A 105 24.72 18.75 13.59
N THR A 106 24.80 18.72 14.91
CA THR A 106 25.27 19.81 15.78
C THR A 106 26.59 20.45 15.32
N ARG A 107 27.45 19.72 14.60
CA ARG A 107 28.75 20.19 14.12
C ARG A 107 28.75 20.73 12.68
N GLY A 108 27.61 20.73 11.96
CA GLY A 108 27.55 21.11 10.54
C GLY A 108 26.74 20.16 9.65
N LYS A 109 26.77 20.40 8.34
CA LYS A 109 26.03 19.61 7.34
C LYS A 109 26.74 18.27 7.12
N VAL A 110 25.97 17.18 7.07
CA VAL A 110 26.51 15.83 6.76
C VAL A 110 26.32 15.52 5.29
N GLY A 111 25.19 15.91 4.71
CA GLY A 111 24.88 15.68 3.30
C GLY A 111 23.44 16.00 2.98
N THR A 112 23.01 15.63 1.79
CA THR A 112 21.63 15.79 1.31
C THR A 112 21.10 14.45 0.85
N PHE A 113 19.88 14.12 1.27
CA PHE A 113 19.13 12.97 0.80
C PHE A 113 18.11 13.42 -0.24
N CYS A 114 17.94 12.66 -1.32
CA CYS A 114 16.87 12.92 -2.28
C CYS A 114 16.09 11.67 -2.67
N ILE A 115 14.81 11.89 -2.95
CA ILE A 115 13.86 10.87 -3.41
C ILE A 115 12.97 11.49 -4.50
N PHE A 116 12.65 10.72 -5.52
CA PHE A 116 11.95 11.22 -6.71
C PHE A 116 10.44 11.00 -6.69
N LYS A 117 9.92 10.33 -5.66
CA LYS A 117 8.53 9.91 -5.59
C LYS A 117 8.09 9.76 -4.13
N THR A 118 6.84 10.09 -3.85
CA THR A 118 6.23 9.99 -2.51
C THR A 118 5.08 8.99 -2.46
N VAL A 119 4.55 8.57 -3.61
CA VAL A 119 3.44 7.62 -3.74
C VAL A 119 3.93 6.40 -4.50
N TYR A 120 4.00 5.25 -3.84
CA TYR A 120 4.44 4.00 -4.46
C TYR A 120 3.31 2.97 -4.44
N LYS A 121 3.23 2.11 -5.46
CA LYS A 121 2.37 0.91 -5.42
C LYS A 121 3.14 -0.26 -4.80
N ILE A 122 2.38 -1.20 -4.27
CA ILE A 122 2.93 -2.47 -3.78
C ILE A 122 3.70 -3.17 -4.91
N GLY A 123 4.89 -3.68 -4.59
CA GLY A 123 5.79 -4.30 -5.56
C GLY A 123 6.72 -3.34 -6.31
N GLU A 124 6.64 -2.03 -6.07
CA GLU A 124 7.67 -1.09 -6.53
C GLU A 124 8.88 -1.03 -5.60
N ASP A 125 9.97 -0.47 -6.12
CA ASP A 125 11.18 -0.18 -5.37
C ASP A 125 11.24 1.30 -4.99
N VAL A 126 11.49 1.57 -3.70
CA VAL A 126 11.80 2.91 -3.21
C VAL A 126 13.29 3.17 -3.42
N ILE A 127 13.59 4.07 -4.36
CA ILE A 127 14.95 4.45 -4.70
C ILE A 127 15.22 5.86 -4.20
N GLY A 128 16.34 6.02 -3.50
CA GLY A 128 16.81 7.30 -3.02
C GLY A 128 18.33 7.40 -3.07
N THR A 129 18.81 8.64 -3.06
CA THR A 129 20.23 8.94 -3.23
C THR A 129 20.70 9.88 -2.13
N PHE A 130 21.87 9.61 -1.59
CA PHE A 130 22.59 10.46 -0.66
C PHE A 130 23.74 11.13 -1.38
N ASN A 131 23.87 12.44 -1.20
CA ASN A 131 25.01 13.22 -1.62
C ASN A 131 25.72 13.77 -0.38
N PHE A 132 26.98 13.37 -0.20
CA PHE A 132 27.84 13.79 0.90
C PHE A 132 28.90 14.81 0.45
N SER A 133 28.94 15.19 -0.83
CA SER A 133 29.97 16.10 -1.36
C SER A 133 29.96 17.49 -0.74
N GLU A 134 28.78 17.98 -0.36
CA GLU A 134 28.56 19.28 0.29
C GLU A 134 28.51 19.18 1.82
N GLY A 135 28.94 18.06 2.41
CA GLY A 135 28.95 17.85 3.85
C GLY A 135 30.24 18.35 4.50
N ASP A 136 30.12 19.19 5.53
CA ASP A 136 31.24 19.59 6.40
C ASP A 136 31.73 18.41 7.26
N ILE A 137 30.83 17.46 7.56
CA ILE A 137 31.08 16.30 8.41
C ILE A 137 31.05 15.01 7.58
N PRO A 138 32.07 14.14 7.65
CA PRO A 138 32.05 12.85 6.98
C PRO A 138 30.98 11.93 7.58
N CYS A 139 30.16 11.33 6.72
CA CYS A 139 29.26 10.26 7.10
C CYS A 139 30.02 8.92 7.10
N LEU A 140 30.00 8.20 8.22
CA LEU A 140 30.65 6.88 8.31
C LEU A 140 29.79 5.77 7.72
N GLN A 141 28.50 5.81 8.05
CA GLN A 141 27.53 4.77 7.72
C GLN A 141 26.12 5.37 7.77
N PHE A 142 25.26 4.90 6.87
CA PHE A 142 23.84 5.19 6.91
C PHE A 142 23.02 3.90 6.92
N SER A 143 21.79 3.97 7.40
CA SER A 143 20.81 2.91 7.28
C SER A 143 19.45 3.47 6.92
N VAL A 144 18.78 2.83 5.98
CA VAL A 144 17.44 3.18 5.53
C VAL A 144 16.54 1.98 5.77
N SER A 145 15.38 2.21 6.37
CA SER A 145 14.40 1.16 6.64
C SER A 145 13.03 1.56 6.11
N LEU A 146 12.42 0.67 5.34
CA LEU A 146 11.02 0.78 4.95
C LEU A 146 10.18 0.21 6.08
N GLN A 147 9.34 1.04 6.69
CA GLN A 147 8.54 0.69 7.85
C GLN A 147 7.07 1.04 7.65
N THR A 148 6.18 0.26 8.27
CA THR A 148 4.77 0.62 8.45
C THR A 148 4.57 1.13 9.87
N GLU A 149 3.83 2.22 9.97
CA GLU A 149 3.38 2.82 11.21
C GLU A 149 1.94 2.36 11.52
N GLU A 150 1.71 1.85 12.73
CA GLU A 150 0.39 1.49 13.24
C GLU A 150 0.09 2.34 14.47
N SER A 151 -0.89 3.23 14.33
CA SER A 151 -1.40 4.08 15.40
C SER A 151 -2.86 3.73 15.71
N ILE A 152 -3.17 3.61 17.00
CA ILE A 152 -4.51 3.28 17.50
C ILE A 152 -5.09 4.52 18.19
N GLN A 153 -6.27 4.95 17.73
CA GLN A 153 -7.00 6.06 18.34
C GLN A 153 -7.27 5.80 19.82
N GLU A 154 -7.24 6.85 20.64
CA GLU A 154 -7.31 6.76 22.10
C GLU A 154 -8.51 5.95 22.61
N GLU A 155 -9.65 6.06 21.93
CA GLU A 155 -10.90 5.35 22.24
C GLU A 155 -10.77 3.82 22.14
N PHE A 156 -9.88 3.33 21.28
CA PHE A 156 -9.66 1.91 21.01
C PHE A 156 -8.36 1.37 21.62
N GLN A 157 -7.63 2.20 22.37
CA GLN A 157 -6.38 1.78 23.00
C GLN A 157 -6.62 0.78 24.12
N ARG A 158 -5.82 -0.30 24.16
CA ARG A 158 -5.86 -1.26 25.27
C ARG A 158 -5.35 -0.66 26.58
N ARG A 159 -4.48 0.33 26.48
CA ARG A 159 -3.87 1.07 27.60
C ARG A 159 -3.75 2.52 27.19
N ARG A 160 -4.13 3.46 28.09
CA ARG A 160 -3.95 4.89 27.85
C ARG A 160 -2.48 5.19 27.56
N GLY A 161 -2.21 5.88 26.44
CA GLY A 161 -0.86 6.21 25.99
C GLY A 161 -0.15 5.04 25.32
N GLN A 162 -0.89 4.13 24.68
CA GLN A 162 -0.28 3.06 23.89
C GLN A 162 0.60 3.66 22.78
N PRO A 163 1.90 3.31 22.71
CA PRO A 163 2.79 3.88 21.72
C PRO A 163 2.47 3.35 20.32
N VAL A 164 2.79 4.17 19.33
CA VAL A 164 2.77 3.79 17.92
C VAL A 164 3.67 2.58 17.69
N SER A 165 3.16 1.60 16.95
CA SER A 165 3.88 0.37 16.63
C SER A 165 4.50 0.48 15.24
N PHE A 166 5.77 0.10 15.11
CA PHE A 166 6.49 0.07 13.83
C PHE A 166 6.78 -1.36 13.40
N SER A 167 6.53 -1.67 12.13
CA SER A 167 6.93 -2.93 11.51
C SER A 167 7.90 -2.66 10.37
N THR A 168 9.10 -3.24 10.42
CA THR A 168 10.11 -3.07 9.36
C THR A 168 9.95 -4.14 8.30
N HIS A 169 9.89 -3.73 7.04
CA HIS A 169 9.70 -4.61 5.88
C HIS A 169 10.98 -4.84 5.09
N ALA A 170 11.79 -3.80 4.94
CA ALA A 170 13.08 -3.87 4.25
C ALA A 170 14.07 -2.91 4.93
N ARG A 171 15.36 -3.26 4.91
CA ARG A 171 16.43 -2.44 5.45
C ARG A 171 17.64 -2.50 4.55
N HIS A 172 18.24 -1.35 4.33
CA HIS A 172 19.51 -1.17 3.65
C HIS A 172 20.49 -0.49 4.61
N GLN A 173 21.75 -0.89 4.55
CA GLN A 173 22.80 -0.33 5.40
C GLN A 173 24.12 -0.41 4.65
N GLU A 174 24.85 0.70 4.62
CA GLU A 174 26.10 0.82 3.87
C GLU A 174 27.07 1.73 4.62
N ALA A 175 28.36 1.38 4.60
CA ALA A 175 29.43 2.24 5.08
C ALA A 175 29.83 3.20 3.94
N CYS A 176 29.77 4.51 4.18
CA CYS A 176 29.91 5.55 3.16
C CYS A 176 31.08 6.53 3.44
N LEU A 177 32.04 6.11 4.25
CA LEU A 177 33.22 6.91 4.57
C LEU A 177 34.04 7.21 3.28
N HIS A 178 34.27 8.50 3.01
CA HIS A 178 34.91 9.03 1.78
C HIS A 178 34.11 8.85 0.49
N THR A 179 32.85 8.43 0.56
CA THR A 179 31.98 8.34 -0.61
C THR A 179 31.30 9.68 -0.86
N ALA A 180 31.44 10.25 -2.06
CA ALA A 180 30.77 11.50 -2.41
C ALA A 180 29.26 11.32 -2.61
N GLN A 181 28.83 10.17 -3.12
CA GLN A 181 27.43 9.86 -3.41
C GLN A 181 27.15 8.36 -3.22
N SER A 182 26.04 8.02 -2.58
CA SER A 182 25.55 6.63 -2.44
C SER A 182 24.05 6.57 -2.75
N SER A 183 23.54 5.40 -3.12
CA SER A 183 22.11 5.17 -3.38
C SER A 183 21.63 3.88 -2.75
N PHE A 184 20.32 3.78 -2.54
CA PHE A 184 19.68 2.55 -2.09
C PHE A 184 18.45 2.22 -2.94
N SER A 185 18.07 0.95 -2.90
CA SER A 185 16.78 0.46 -3.37
C SER A 185 16.14 -0.41 -2.28
N LEU A 186 14.91 -0.09 -1.88
CA LEU A 186 14.13 -0.86 -0.92
C LEU A 186 12.85 -1.38 -1.58
N PRO A 187 12.70 -2.71 -1.77
CA PRO A 187 11.51 -3.27 -2.40
C PRO A 187 10.31 -3.21 -1.46
N ILE A 188 9.15 -2.80 -1.98
CA ILE A 188 7.88 -2.81 -1.25
C ILE A 188 7.27 -4.21 -1.35
N PRO A 189 7.16 -4.97 -0.24
CA PRO A 189 6.71 -6.35 -0.31
C PRO A 189 5.28 -6.50 -0.83
N LEU A 190 5.02 -7.52 -1.66
CA LEU A 190 3.67 -7.90 -2.12
C LEU A 190 2.73 -8.35 -0.98
N SER A 191 3.30 -8.73 0.16
CA SER A 191 2.57 -9.06 1.37
C SER A 191 2.06 -7.83 2.13
N SER A 192 2.55 -6.63 1.80
CA SER A 192 2.15 -5.39 2.46
C SER A 192 0.67 -5.07 2.23
N THR A 193 0.10 -4.28 3.13
CA THR A 193 -1.23 -3.68 2.96
C THR A 193 -1.05 -2.20 2.64
N PRO A 194 -1.78 -1.62 1.67
CA PRO A 194 -1.75 -0.18 1.43
C PRO A 194 -2.11 0.58 2.71
N GLY A 195 -1.65 1.83 2.84
CA GLY A 195 -2.04 2.68 3.96
C GLY A 195 -3.56 2.79 4.04
N PHE A 196 -4.14 2.69 5.22
CA PHE A 196 -5.58 2.80 5.43
C PHE A 196 -5.89 3.40 6.81
N THR A 197 -7.12 3.85 6.97
CA THR A 197 -7.66 4.31 8.25
C THR A 197 -9.02 3.70 8.43
N THR A 198 -9.33 3.26 9.65
CA THR A 198 -10.60 2.63 9.98
C THR A 198 -10.97 2.96 11.42
N ASN A 199 -12.26 3.04 11.68
CA ASN A 199 -12.88 3.37 12.97
C ASN A 199 -13.67 2.19 13.56
N ILE A 200 -13.36 0.97 13.12
CA ILE A 200 -14.08 -0.27 13.45
C ILE A 200 -13.20 -1.15 14.35
#